data_AF-A0A358MNB9-F1
#
_entry.id   AF-A0A358MNB9-F1
#
_cell.length_a   1.000
_cell.length_b   1.000
_cell.length_c   1.000
_cell.angle_alpha   90.00
_cell.angle_beta   90.00
_cell.angle_gamma   90.00
#
_symmetry.space_group_name_H-M   'P 1'
#
loop_
_entity.id
_entity.type
_entity.pdbx_description
1 polymer ?
#
loop_
_entity_poly.entity_id
_entity_poly.type
_entity_poly.pdbx_seq_one_letter_code
_entity_poly.pdbx_strand_id
1 'polypeptide(L)'
;MSTQSRCVQIKKKHIHKNLATGRWFQMSLVEQLGNVGSEVRRAVNWTIKGNAEQSNRALERAFDLLDLTIGDSRWIGSKLKELCRVREVLADTFYGDRAYGATPQSMEKYFFHYAIEARNGI
;
A
#
# COMPACT_ATOMS: atom_id res chain seq x y z
N MET A 1 -25.40 26.53 -2.72
CA MET A 1 -24.48 26.37 -3.88
C MET A 1 -23.44 25.33 -3.47
N SER A 2 -23.55 24.12 -4.03
CA SER A 2 -22.75 22.95 -3.64
C SER A 2 -21.36 23.02 -4.27
N THR A 3 -20.33 23.20 -3.45
CA THR A 3 -18.92 23.07 -3.85
C THR A 3 -18.57 21.59 -3.92
N GLN A 4 -18.75 21.03 -5.12
CA GLN A 4 -18.25 19.71 -5.45
C GLN A 4 -16.72 19.81 -5.58
N SER A 5 -16.00 19.55 -4.48
CA SER A 5 -14.55 19.35 -4.46
C SER A 5 -14.22 18.17 -5.37
N ARG A 6 -13.89 18.50 -6.61
CA ARG A 6 -13.58 17.56 -7.68
C ARG A 6 -12.15 17.08 -7.46
N CYS A 7 -11.97 16.14 -6.52
CA CYS A 7 -10.73 15.38 -6.43
C CYS A 7 -10.60 14.58 -7.73
N VAL A 8 -9.48 14.79 -8.41
CA VAL A 8 -9.21 14.28 -9.76
C VAL A 8 -9.37 12.76 -9.78
N GLN A 9 -10.47 12.27 -10.35
CA GLN A 9 -10.64 10.85 -10.69
C GLN A 9 -9.76 10.55 -11.91
N ILE A 10 -8.45 10.43 -11.71
CA ILE A 10 -7.58 9.80 -12.70
C ILE A 10 -8.06 8.36 -12.79
N LYS A 11 -8.59 7.95 -13.95
CA LYS A 11 -8.96 6.55 -14.22
C LYS A 11 -7.69 5.69 -14.22
N LYS A 12 -7.22 5.33 -13.03
CA LYS A 12 -6.07 4.44 -12.84
C LYS A 12 -6.50 3.02 -13.19
N LYS A 13 -5.75 2.38 -14.09
CA LYS A 13 -5.95 0.96 -14.41
C LYS A 13 -5.31 0.12 -13.30
N HIS A 14 -6.14 -0.44 -12.43
CA HIS A 14 -5.67 -1.30 -11.35
C HIS A 14 -5.17 -2.66 -11.86
N ILE A 15 -4.07 -3.13 -11.28
CA ILE A 15 -3.58 -4.51 -11.49
C ILE A 15 -4.61 -5.47 -10.89
N HIS A 16 -5.12 -5.15 -9.70
CA HIS A 16 -6.12 -5.94 -8.99
C HIS A 16 -7.56 -5.53 -9.34
N LYS A 17 -7.93 -5.68 -10.63
CA LYS A 17 -9.25 -5.29 -11.14
C LYS A 17 -10.42 -5.81 -10.29
N ASN A 18 -10.40 -7.09 -9.92
CA ASN A 18 -11.49 -7.72 -9.16
C ASN A 18 -11.57 -7.24 -7.69
N LEU A 19 -10.43 -6.84 -7.10
CA LEU A 19 -10.42 -6.28 -5.75
C LEU A 19 -10.94 -4.84 -5.79
N ALA A 20 -10.52 -4.07 -6.81
CA ALA A 20 -11.00 -2.73 -7.09
C ALA A 20 -12.52 -2.66 -7.35
N THR A 21 -13.15 -3.76 -7.76
CA THR A 21 -14.60 -3.82 -8.00
C THR A 21 -15.46 -4.11 -6.76
N GLY A 22 -14.89 -4.34 -5.58
CA GLY A 22 -15.72 -4.36 -4.37
C GLY A 22 -15.11 -4.99 -3.11
N ARG A 23 -14.59 -6.23 -3.19
CA ARG A 23 -14.18 -6.98 -1.99
C ARG A 23 -13.12 -6.25 -1.16
N TRP A 24 -12.24 -5.48 -1.80
CA TRP A 24 -11.23 -4.69 -1.09
C TRP A 24 -11.85 -3.70 -0.11
N PHE A 25 -12.95 -3.04 -0.50
CA PHE A 25 -13.65 -2.05 0.31
C PHE A 25 -14.56 -2.68 1.38
N GLN A 26 -14.61 -4.01 1.48
CA GLN A 26 -15.28 -4.72 2.57
C GLN A 26 -14.30 -5.10 3.68
N MET A 27 -13.00 -5.19 3.37
CA MET A 27 -11.95 -5.45 4.34
C MET A 27 -11.80 -4.29 5.34
N SER A 28 -11.41 -4.61 6.57
CA SER A 28 -10.92 -3.64 7.54
C SER A 28 -9.60 -3.00 7.06
N LEU A 29 -9.24 -1.85 7.64
CA LEU A 29 -7.97 -1.19 7.32
C LEU A 29 -6.77 -2.10 7.60
N VAL A 30 -6.84 -2.88 8.67
CA VAL A 30 -5.78 -3.82 9.07
C VAL A 30 -5.61 -4.93 8.03
N GLU A 31 -6.70 -5.53 7.55
CA GLU A 31 -6.65 -6.54 6.48
C GLU A 31 -6.10 -5.96 5.17
N GLN A 32 -6.53 -4.74 4.80
CA GLN A 32 -6.00 -4.06 3.61
C GLN A 32 -4.48 -3.85 3.71
N LEU A 33 -3.99 -3.33 4.84
CA LEU A 33 -2.56 -3.10 5.07
C LEU A 33 -1.75 -4.40 5.21
N GLY A 34 -2.34 -5.46 5.78
CA GLY A 34 -1.72 -6.78 5.82
C GLY A 34 -1.53 -7.39 4.42
N ASN A 35 -2.50 -7.18 3.52
CA ASN A 35 -2.40 -7.58 2.12
C ASN A 35 -1.35 -6.76 1.35
N VAL A 36 -1.30 -5.43 1.56
CA VAL A 36 -0.20 -4.59 1.03
C VAL A 36 1.15 -5.12 1.52
N GLY A 37 1.25 -5.45 2.81
CA GLY A 37 2.43 -6.02 3.44
C GLY A 37 2.94 -7.31 2.81
N SER A 38 2.02 -8.16 2.34
CA SER A 38 2.40 -9.39 1.64
C SER A 38 3.16 -9.10 0.34
N GLU A 39 2.78 -8.06 -0.40
CA GLU A 39 3.49 -7.63 -1.61
C GLU A 39 4.80 -6.90 -1.29
N VAL A 40 4.83 -6.09 -0.24
CA VAL A 40 6.08 -5.48 0.25
C VAL A 40 7.10 -6.56 0.65
N ARG A 41 6.69 -7.58 1.40
CA ARG A 41 7.56 -8.72 1.75
C ARG A 41 8.08 -9.45 0.51
N ARG A 42 7.24 -9.64 -0.52
CA ARG A 42 7.70 -10.22 -1.80
C ARG A 42 8.78 -9.35 -2.44
N ALA A 43 8.61 -8.03 -2.45
CA ALA A 43 9.60 -7.10 -2.98
C ALA A 43 10.93 -7.17 -2.21
N VAL A 44 10.88 -7.19 -0.87
CA VAL A 44 12.08 -7.34 -0.02
C VAL A 44 12.81 -8.65 -0.33
N ASN A 45 12.09 -9.77 -0.41
CA ASN A 45 12.68 -11.06 -0.72
C ASN A 45 13.39 -11.09 -2.09
N TRP A 46 12.82 -10.45 -3.11
CA TRP A 46 13.46 -10.36 -4.42
C TRP A 46 14.63 -9.39 -4.45
N THR A 47 14.56 -8.31 -3.67
CA THR A 47 15.67 -7.36 -3.48
C THR A 47 16.89 -8.06 -2.86
N ILE A 48 16.68 -8.87 -1.82
CA ILE A 48 17.75 -9.68 -1.19
C ILE A 48 18.39 -10.65 -2.19
N LYS A 49 17.60 -11.18 -3.13
CA LYS A 49 18.07 -12.08 -4.19
C LYS A 49 18.70 -11.35 -5.39
N GLY A 50 18.82 -10.03 -5.35
CA GLY A 50 19.35 -9.22 -6.47
C GLY A 50 18.46 -9.22 -7.72
N ASN A 51 17.18 -9.62 -7.61
CA ASN A 51 16.26 -9.66 -8.74
C ASN A 51 15.38 -8.41 -8.76
N ALA A 52 15.90 -7.34 -9.37
CA ALA A 52 15.22 -6.05 -9.45
C ALA A 52 13.87 -6.13 -10.21
N GLU A 53 13.79 -6.93 -11.28
CA GLU A 53 12.55 -7.06 -12.06
C GLU A 53 11.40 -7.62 -11.21
N GLN A 54 11.64 -8.70 -10.48
CA GLN A 54 10.62 -9.31 -9.63
C GLN A 54 10.32 -8.46 -8.41
N SER A 55 11.31 -7.73 -7.89
CA SER A 55 11.09 -6.74 -6.84
C SER A 55 10.14 -5.64 -7.31
N ASN A 56 10.40 -5.05 -8.47
CA ASN A 56 9.57 -3.99 -9.05
C ASN A 56 8.14 -4.46 -9.33
N ARG A 57 7.94 -5.67 -9.88
CA ARG A 57 6.60 -6.24 -10.07
C ARG A 57 5.83 -6.41 -8.76
N ALA A 58 6.50 -6.79 -7.68
CA ALA A 58 5.87 -6.86 -6.37
C ALA A 58 5.54 -5.47 -5.81
N LEU A 59 6.44 -4.49 -5.99
CA LEU A 59 6.18 -3.10 -5.61
C LEU A 59 5.01 -2.48 -6.38
N GLU A 60 4.91 -2.71 -7.69
CA GLU A 60 3.77 -2.27 -8.50
C GLU A 60 2.44 -2.77 -7.93
N ARG A 61 2.38 -4.04 -7.52
CA ARG A 61 1.21 -4.61 -6.84
C ARG A 61 0.98 -3.99 -5.46
N ALA A 62 2.03 -3.78 -4.68
CA ALA A 62 1.93 -3.12 -3.37
C ALA A 62 1.36 -1.69 -3.48
N PHE A 63 1.86 -0.89 -4.42
CA PHE A 63 1.36 0.46 -4.69
C PHE A 63 -0.07 0.44 -5.23
N ASP A 64 -0.43 -0.53 -6.08
CA ASP A 64 -1.79 -0.67 -6.57
C ASP A 64 -2.79 -0.92 -5.42
N LEU A 65 -2.45 -1.83 -4.50
CA LEU A 65 -3.27 -2.11 -3.32
C LEU A 65 -3.31 -0.92 -2.35
N LEU A 66 -2.18 -0.25 -2.13
CA LEU A 66 -2.12 0.92 -1.27
C LEU A 66 -2.91 2.10 -1.84
N ASP A 67 -2.92 2.27 -3.16
CA ASP A 67 -3.74 3.27 -3.84
C ASP A 67 -5.24 2.95 -3.76
N LEU A 68 -5.62 1.67 -3.81
CA LEU A 68 -7.00 1.26 -3.51
C LEU A 68 -7.39 1.59 -2.06
N THR A 69 -6.48 1.37 -1.10
CA THR A 69 -6.69 1.73 0.30
C THR A 69 -6.79 3.25 0.51
N ILE A 70 -5.95 4.05 -0.16
CA ILE A 70 -6.01 5.52 -0.13
C ILE A 70 -7.32 6.03 -0.75
N GLY A 71 -7.81 5.37 -1.81
CA GLY A 71 -9.07 5.70 -2.47
C GLY A 71 -10.33 5.30 -1.70
N ASP A 72 -10.18 4.56 -0.60
CA ASP A 72 -11.30 4.12 0.23
C ASP A 72 -11.86 5.29 1.06
N SER A 73 -13.09 5.72 0.75
CA SER A 73 -13.72 6.87 1.40
C SER A 73 -13.99 6.67 2.90
N ARG A 74 -13.81 5.46 3.44
CA ARG A 74 -13.90 5.19 4.87
C ARG A 74 -12.67 5.73 5.63
N TRP A 75 -11.54 5.90 4.96
CA TRP A 75 -10.27 6.32 5.57
C TRP A 75 -9.96 7.79 5.28
N ILE A 76 -10.63 8.69 5.99
CA ILE A 76 -10.45 10.14 5.86
C ILE A 76 -9.65 10.75 7.01
N GLY A 77 -9.24 12.01 6.87
CA GLY A 77 -8.59 12.78 7.92
C GLY A 77 -7.16 12.28 8.22
N SER A 78 -6.86 12.01 9.49
CA SER A 78 -5.54 11.54 9.91
C SER A 78 -5.15 10.22 9.25
N LYS A 79 -6.08 9.27 9.09
CA LYS A 79 -5.83 7.99 8.42
C LYS A 79 -5.35 8.18 6.98
N LEU A 80 -6.00 9.07 6.22
CA LEU A 80 -5.61 9.37 4.85
C LEU A 80 -4.18 9.95 4.78
N LYS A 81 -3.85 10.86 5.71
CA LYS A 81 -2.51 11.46 5.78
C LYS A 81 -1.44 10.41 6.04
N GLU A 82 -1.68 9.51 6.99
CA GLU A 82 -0.77 8.41 7.29
C GLU A 82 -0.62 7.44 6.11
N LEU A 83 -1.72 7.11 5.42
CA LEU A 83 -1.69 6.27 4.21
C LEU A 83 -0.87 6.90 3.07
N CYS A 84 -1.02 8.20 2.84
CA CYS A 84 -0.19 8.92 1.88
C CYS A 84 1.28 8.95 2.34
N ARG A 85 1.55 9.16 3.63
CA ARG A 85 2.91 9.17 4.17
C ARG A 85 3.60 7.83 4.01
N VAL A 86 2.95 6.72 4.34
CA VAL A 86 3.57 5.38 4.18
C VAL A 86 3.82 5.08 2.70
N ARG A 87 2.95 5.57 1.80
CA ARG A 87 3.17 5.46 0.35
C ARG A 87 4.43 6.22 -0.09
N GLU A 88 4.63 7.44 0.40
CA GLU A 88 5.84 8.24 0.13
C GLU A 88 7.10 7.55 0.66
N VAL A 89 7.07 7.07 1.92
CA VAL A 89 8.21 6.38 2.54
C VAL A 89 8.53 5.08 1.81
N LEU A 90 7.51 4.32 1.37
CA LEU A 90 7.72 3.12 0.56
C LEU A 90 8.39 3.46 -0.78
N ALA A 91 7.96 4.53 -1.44
CA ALA A 91 8.57 4.97 -2.70
C ALA A 91 10.02 5.40 -2.51
N ASP A 92 10.30 6.21 -1.49
CA ASP A 92 11.66 6.64 -1.13
C ASP A 92 12.56 5.45 -0.77
N THR A 93 12.04 4.44 -0.06
CA THR A 93 12.82 3.26 0.37
C THR A 93 13.39 2.45 -0.79
N PHE A 94 12.64 2.34 -1.90
CA PHE A 94 12.96 1.47 -3.03
C PHE A 94 13.43 2.22 -4.28
N TYR A 95 13.02 3.48 -4.46
CA TYR A 95 13.31 4.27 -5.66
C TYR A 95 13.97 5.61 -5.37
N GLY A 96 14.04 6.05 -4.11
CA GLY A 96 14.64 7.32 -3.71
C GLY A 96 16.00 7.17 -3.04
N ASP A 97 16.47 8.30 -2.51
CA ASP A 97 17.77 8.41 -1.83
C ASP A 97 17.69 8.05 -0.34
N ARG A 98 16.58 7.44 0.10
CA ARG A 98 16.29 7.13 1.51
C ARG A 98 16.24 8.40 2.38
N ALA A 99 15.63 9.47 1.89
CA ALA A 99 15.46 10.73 2.63
C ALA A 99 14.76 10.54 3.98
N TYR A 100 13.91 9.51 4.11
CA TYR A 100 13.22 9.17 5.36
C TYR A 100 13.96 8.14 6.23
N GLY A 101 15.13 7.67 5.80
CA GLY A 101 15.96 6.70 6.55
C GLY A 101 15.38 5.28 6.62
N ALA A 102 14.28 5.00 5.92
CA ALA A 102 13.66 3.68 5.90
C ALA A 102 14.45 2.68 5.04
N THR A 103 14.45 1.44 5.49
CA THR A 103 15.04 0.28 4.80
C THR A 103 13.95 -0.69 4.32
N PRO A 104 14.22 -1.53 3.30
CA PRO A 104 13.28 -2.55 2.85
C PRO A 104 12.78 -3.43 4.01
N GLN A 105 13.66 -3.84 4.92
CA GLN A 105 13.35 -4.65 6.09
C GLN A 105 12.48 -3.89 7.11
N SER A 106 12.72 -2.59 7.30
CA SER A 106 11.86 -1.77 8.17
C SER A 106 10.44 -1.64 7.61
N MET A 107 10.29 -1.55 6.28
CA MET A 107 8.99 -1.52 5.61
C MET A 107 8.28 -2.87 5.70
N GLU A 108 9.00 -3.98 5.52
CA GLU A 108 8.43 -5.31 5.77
C GLU A 108 7.93 -5.43 7.21
N LYS A 109 8.75 -5.05 8.20
CA LYS A 109 8.39 -5.09 9.61
C LYS A 109 7.16 -4.23 9.93
N TYR A 110 7.11 -3.01 9.41
CA TYR A 110 5.97 -2.11 9.57
C TYR A 110 4.67 -2.79 9.12
N PHE A 111 4.64 -3.34 7.91
CA PHE A 111 3.43 -3.98 7.40
C PHE A 111 3.13 -5.34 8.04
N PHE A 112 4.14 -6.06 8.51
CA PHE A 112 3.98 -7.35 9.17
C PHE A 112 3.09 -7.27 10.42
N HIS A 113 3.15 -6.17 11.17
CA HIS A 113 2.28 -5.96 12.33
C HIS A 113 0.79 -5.96 11.94
N TYR A 114 0.42 -5.37 10.81
CA TYR A 114 -0.96 -5.43 10.31
C TYR A 114 -1.35 -6.83 9.83
N ALA A 115 -0.41 -7.59 9.25
CA ALA A 115 -0.67 -8.97 8.84
C ALA A 115 -0.92 -9.90 10.04
N ILE A 116 -0.25 -9.67 11.17
CA ILE A 116 -0.53 -10.37 12.43
C ILE A 116 -1.92 -9.98 12.93
N GLU A 117 -2.18 -8.68 13.04
CA GLU A 117 -3.44 -8.20 13.61
C GLU A 117 -4.67 -8.62 12.77
N ALA A 118 -4.53 -8.67 11.45
CA ALA A 118 -5.57 -9.17 10.55
C ALA A 118 -5.97 -10.63 10.83
N ARG A 119 -5.10 -11.42 11.48
CA ARG A 119 -5.37 -12.81 11.87
C ARG A 119 -5.92 -12.94 13.29
N ASN A 120 -5.63 -11.97 14.15
CA ASN A 120 -6.12 -11.93 15.53
C ASN A 120 -7.56 -11.41 15.61
N GLY A 121 -8.01 -10.65 14.61
CA GLY A 121 -9.37 -10.09 14.52
C GLY A 121 -10.44 -11.05 13.96
N ILE A 122 -10.19 -12.37 13.97
CA ILE A 122 -11.14 -13.42 13.58
C ILE A 122 -11.67 -14.10 14.82
#